data_AF-A0A6G4M5F7-F1
#
_entry.id   AF-A0A6G4M5F7-F1
#
_cell.length_a   1.000
_cell.length_b   1.000
_cell.length_c   1.000
_cell.angle_alpha   90.00
_cell.angle_beta   90.00
_cell.angle_gamma   90.00
#
_symmetry.space_group_name_H-M   'P 1'
#
loop_
_entity.id
_entity.type
_entity.pdbx_description
1 polymer ?
#
loop_
_entity_poly.entity_id
_entity_poly.type
_entity_poly.pdbx_seq_one_letter_code
_entity_poly.pdbx_strand_id
1 'polypeptide(L)'
;MDFFKAACRSGPFTQETFGICDNQDSTPAYVDTDNPQEWVATVENRAQLEVIFTAIDKCVLQDGDQPGRGRCDGMLTTNNLLYLVELKEQRTNWRSDATEQLRSTILFLQQHHNLSAYKHKKAFGCNKRYPAFIEIDQETKRRFFDEYGFRLDLQGTVKLPRGERG
;
A
#
# COMPACT_ATOMS: atom_id res chain seq x y z
N MET A 1 11.32 -13.11 -6.48
CA MET A 1 10.03 -12.38 -6.45
C MET A 1 10.25 -11.01 -7.04
N ASP A 2 9.51 -10.64 -8.09
CA ASP A 2 9.68 -9.36 -8.77
C ASP A 2 8.48 -8.45 -8.49
N PHE A 3 8.66 -7.50 -7.55
CA PHE A 3 7.66 -6.49 -7.19
C PHE A 3 7.47 -5.41 -8.26
N PHE A 4 8.26 -5.46 -9.32
CA PHE A 4 8.23 -4.51 -10.42
C PHE A 4 7.84 -5.18 -11.75
N LYS A 5 7.33 -6.42 -11.67
CA LYS A 5 6.83 -7.19 -12.80
C LYS A 5 5.74 -6.41 -13.55
N ALA A 6 5.98 -6.13 -14.82
CA ALA A 6 5.08 -5.34 -15.66
C ALA A 6 3.64 -5.87 -15.72
N ALA A 7 3.44 -7.18 -15.73
CA ALA A 7 2.12 -7.80 -15.78
C ALA A 7 1.25 -7.55 -14.53
N CYS A 8 1.85 -7.13 -13.41
CA CYS A 8 1.13 -6.81 -12.18
C CYS A 8 0.91 -5.29 -11.99
N ARG A 9 1.33 -4.48 -12.98
CA ARG A 9 1.29 -3.03 -12.90
C ARG A 9 0.15 -2.44 -13.71
N SER A 10 -0.43 -1.37 -13.21
CA SER A 10 -1.37 -0.51 -13.92
C SER A 10 -1.05 0.97 -13.70
N GLY A 11 -1.55 1.80 -14.60
CA GLY A 11 -1.26 3.24 -14.64
C GLY A 11 -0.30 3.62 -15.78
N PRO A 12 0.30 4.83 -15.73
CA PRO A 12 0.26 5.76 -14.61
C PRO A 12 -1.13 6.38 -14.37
N PHE A 13 -1.46 6.58 -13.10
CA PHE A 13 -2.66 7.31 -12.65
C PHE A 13 -2.25 8.71 -12.21
N THR A 14 -2.91 9.73 -12.75
CA THR A 14 -2.62 11.17 -12.53
C THR A 14 -3.82 11.95 -12.01
N GLN A 15 -4.93 11.25 -11.75
CA GLN A 15 -6.13 11.82 -11.15
C GLN A 15 -5.80 12.39 -9.77
N GLU A 16 -6.38 13.54 -9.43
CA GLU A 16 -6.19 14.16 -8.11
C GLU A 16 -6.65 13.25 -6.97
N THR A 17 -7.62 12.39 -7.25
CA THR A 17 -8.14 11.38 -6.33
C THR A 17 -8.57 10.15 -7.11
N PHE A 18 -8.26 8.97 -6.58
CA PHE A 18 -8.70 7.68 -7.10
C PHE A 18 -8.79 6.66 -5.95
N GLY A 19 -9.41 5.51 -6.22
CA GLY A 19 -9.58 4.43 -5.26
C GLY A 19 -8.65 3.27 -5.49
N ILE A 20 -8.43 2.50 -4.42
CA ILE A 20 -7.94 1.12 -4.52
C ILE A 20 -9.06 0.22 -3.99
N CYS A 21 -9.43 -0.75 -4.81
CA CYS A 21 -10.48 -1.71 -4.54
C CYS A 21 -9.89 -3.11 -4.39
N ASP A 22 -10.55 -3.91 -3.58
CA ASP A 22 -10.36 -5.34 -3.48
C ASP A 22 -11.75 -5.97 -3.33
N ASN A 23 -12.09 -6.86 -4.27
CA ASN A 23 -13.39 -7.50 -4.36
C ASN A 23 -13.59 -8.59 -3.28
N GLN A 24 -12.60 -8.83 -2.42
CA GLN A 24 -12.61 -9.87 -1.39
C GLN A 24 -12.82 -11.28 -1.97
N ASP A 25 -12.38 -11.50 -3.21
CA ASP A 25 -12.45 -12.77 -3.92
C ASP A 25 -11.05 -13.26 -4.29
N SER A 26 -10.91 -14.06 -5.35
CA SER A 26 -9.61 -14.55 -5.82
C SER A 26 -8.92 -13.62 -6.83
N THR A 27 -9.41 -12.40 -7.02
CA THR A 27 -8.83 -11.42 -7.94
C THR A 27 -7.86 -10.46 -7.22
N PRO A 28 -6.79 -9.99 -7.90
CA PRO A 28 -5.90 -9.01 -7.31
C PRO A 28 -6.60 -7.66 -7.09
N ALA A 29 -6.13 -6.90 -6.08
CA ALA A 29 -6.53 -5.52 -5.90
C ALA A 29 -6.23 -4.67 -7.14
N TYR A 30 -7.00 -3.61 -7.35
CA TYR A 30 -6.93 -2.76 -8.54
C TYR A 30 -7.26 -1.30 -8.22
N VAL A 31 -6.90 -0.41 -9.15
CA VAL A 31 -7.27 1.02 -9.08
C VAL A 31 -8.59 1.25 -9.79
N ASP A 32 -9.46 2.03 -9.17
CA ASP A 32 -10.72 2.49 -9.75
C ASP A 32 -10.82 4.03 -9.68
N THR A 33 -11.27 4.64 -10.77
CA THR A 33 -11.43 6.11 -10.86
C THR A 33 -12.89 6.54 -10.89
N ASP A 34 -13.82 5.61 -11.07
CA ASP A 34 -15.17 5.93 -11.52
C ASP A 34 -16.23 5.62 -10.45
N ASN A 35 -15.93 4.72 -9.50
CA ASN A 35 -16.89 4.19 -8.53
C ASN A 35 -16.45 4.41 -7.06
N PRO A 36 -16.47 5.66 -6.54
CA PRO A 36 -16.00 5.98 -5.19
C PRO A 36 -16.65 5.19 -4.05
N GLN A 37 -17.85 4.66 -4.25
CA GLN A 37 -18.55 3.84 -3.26
C GLN A 37 -17.91 2.48 -3.07
N GLU A 38 -17.15 1.98 -4.05
CA GLU A 38 -16.47 0.68 -4.00
C GLU A 38 -15.10 0.78 -3.34
N TRP A 39 -14.49 1.97 -3.31
CA TRP A 39 -13.13 2.18 -2.83
C TRP A 39 -12.94 1.69 -1.39
N VAL A 40 -11.92 0.84 -1.20
CA VAL A 40 -11.49 0.40 0.14
C VAL A 40 -10.49 1.39 0.72
N ALA A 41 -9.62 1.92 -0.12
CA ALA A 41 -8.73 3.04 0.20
C ALA A 41 -8.91 4.18 -0.80
N THR A 42 -8.84 5.42 -0.32
CA THR A 42 -8.76 6.61 -1.17
C THR A 42 -7.31 7.06 -1.29
N VAL A 43 -6.84 7.34 -2.50
CA VAL A 43 -5.54 7.97 -2.73
C VAL A 43 -5.76 9.45 -3.04
N GLU A 44 -5.19 10.33 -2.22
CA GLU A 44 -5.14 11.77 -2.49
C GLU A 44 -3.83 12.11 -3.21
N ASN A 45 -3.90 12.35 -4.52
CA ASN A 45 -2.79 12.72 -5.38
C ASN A 45 -2.91 14.17 -5.87
N ARG A 46 -2.98 15.13 -4.93
CA ARG A 46 -3.21 16.56 -5.25
C ARG A 46 -2.17 17.20 -6.17
N ALA A 47 -0.99 16.57 -6.30
CA ALA A 47 0.07 17.01 -7.20
C ALA A 47 0.03 16.34 -8.57
N GLN A 48 -0.98 15.49 -8.82
CA GLN A 48 -1.19 14.75 -10.07
C GLN A 48 0.08 14.01 -10.53
N LEU A 49 0.80 13.43 -9.57
CA LEU A 49 1.99 12.63 -9.85
C LEU A 49 1.60 11.44 -10.73
N GLU A 50 2.53 10.99 -11.57
CA GLU A 50 2.38 9.71 -12.28
C GLU A 50 2.56 8.55 -11.29
N VAL A 51 1.45 7.95 -10.88
CA VAL A 51 1.46 6.85 -9.90
C VAL A 51 1.28 5.52 -10.61
N ILE A 52 2.22 4.60 -10.41
CA ILE A 52 2.10 3.20 -10.83
C ILE A 52 1.59 2.38 -9.65
N PHE A 53 0.46 1.70 -9.83
CA PHE A 53 -0.01 0.71 -8.89
C PHE A 53 0.52 -0.67 -9.30
N THR A 54 0.98 -1.45 -8.32
CA THR A 54 1.34 -2.86 -8.50
C THR A 54 0.49 -3.70 -7.56
N ALA A 55 -0.29 -4.63 -8.10
CA ALA A 55 -0.98 -5.64 -7.30
C ALA A 55 0.04 -6.64 -6.74
N ILE A 56 0.04 -6.86 -5.42
CA ILE A 56 1.00 -7.74 -4.75
C ILE A 56 0.35 -9.10 -4.49
N ASP A 57 -0.73 -9.15 -3.70
CA ASP A 57 -1.47 -10.39 -3.48
C ASP A 57 -2.14 -10.85 -4.79
N LYS A 58 -2.15 -12.16 -5.00
CA LYS A 58 -2.64 -12.83 -6.22
C LYS A 58 -1.98 -12.41 -7.54
N CYS A 59 -0.92 -11.60 -7.52
CA CYS A 59 -0.17 -11.24 -8.74
C CYS A 59 1.34 -11.42 -8.61
N VAL A 60 2.02 -10.54 -7.85
CA VAL A 60 3.47 -10.68 -7.59
C VAL A 60 3.74 -11.94 -6.80
N LEU A 61 2.86 -12.21 -5.84
CA LEU A 61 2.84 -13.40 -5.00
C LEU A 61 1.54 -14.18 -5.26
N GLN A 62 1.69 -15.44 -5.65
CA GLN A 62 0.61 -16.41 -5.70
C GLN A 62 0.49 -17.14 -4.35
N ASP A 63 -0.66 -17.74 -4.07
CA ASP A 63 -0.94 -18.38 -2.77
C ASP A 63 0.10 -19.43 -2.33
N GLY A 64 0.66 -20.15 -3.31
CA GLY A 64 1.66 -21.20 -3.08
C GLY A 64 3.09 -20.70 -2.91
N ASP A 65 3.38 -19.43 -3.21
CA ASP A 65 4.77 -18.94 -3.29
C ASP A 65 5.44 -18.86 -1.92
N GLN A 66 4.69 -18.46 -0.89
CA GLN A 66 5.16 -18.28 0.49
C GLN A 66 4.08 -18.70 1.50
N PRO A 67 3.86 -20.01 1.67
CA PRO A 67 2.83 -20.52 2.58
C PRO A 67 3.04 -20.03 4.02
N GLY A 68 1.95 -19.59 4.66
CA GLY A 68 1.98 -19.12 6.05
C GLY A 68 2.57 -17.72 6.26
N ARG A 69 3.05 -17.04 5.21
CA ARG A 69 3.51 -15.65 5.29
C ARG A 69 2.54 -14.70 4.59
N GLY A 70 1.98 -13.78 5.36
CA GLY A 70 1.11 -12.73 4.84
C GLY A 70 1.82 -11.79 3.88
N ARG A 71 1.04 -11.08 3.09
CA ARG A 71 1.44 -10.00 2.18
C ARG A 71 0.34 -8.96 2.09
N CYS A 72 0.69 -7.76 1.67
CA CYS A 72 -0.29 -6.72 1.40
C CYS A 72 -0.84 -6.77 -0.01
N ASP A 73 -1.92 -6.03 -0.24
CA ASP A 73 -2.68 -6.09 -1.48
C ASP A 73 -1.99 -5.36 -2.61
N GLY A 74 -1.33 -4.23 -2.32
CA GLY A 74 -0.70 -3.45 -3.38
C GLY A 74 0.40 -2.49 -2.96
N MET A 75 1.03 -1.92 -3.97
CA MET A 75 2.10 -0.95 -3.86
C MET A 75 1.89 0.19 -4.85
N LEU A 76 1.99 1.42 -4.37
CA LEU A 76 2.02 2.64 -5.18
C LEU A 76 3.47 3.12 -5.31
N THR A 77 3.90 3.40 -6.53
CA THR A 77 5.23 3.95 -6.80
C THR A 77 5.18 5.17 -7.69
N THR A 78 6.13 6.08 -7.47
CA THR A 78 6.51 7.14 -8.40
C THR A 78 8.03 7.08 -8.61
N ASN A 79 8.65 8.14 -9.13
CA ASN A 79 10.11 8.25 -9.23
C ASN A 79 10.85 8.16 -7.87
N ASN A 80 10.25 8.61 -6.76
CA ASN A 80 10.91 8.65 -5.45
C ASN A 80 10.03 8.17 -4.27
N LEU A 81 8.78 7.77 -4.54
CA LEU A 81 7.83 7.24 -3.55
C LEU A 81 7.66 5.73 -3.71
N LEU A 82 7.61 5.01 -2.60
CA LEU A 82 7.14 3.62 -2.54
C LEU A 82 6.24 3.45 -1.33
N TYR A 83 4.93 3.35 -1.56
CA TYR A 83 3.92 3.18 -0.53
C TYR A 83 3.28 1.81 -0.65
N LEU A 84 3.29 1.04 0.44
CA LEU A 84 2.55 -0.21 0.55
C LEU A 84 1.14 0.05 1.07
N VAL A 85 0.17 -0.70 0.55
CA VAL A 85 -1.24 -0.59 0.92
C VAL A 85 -1.78 -1.98 1.22
N GLU A 86 -2.26 -2.14 2.45
CA GLU A 86 -3.13 -3.23 2.88
C GLU A 86 -4.56 -2.72 2.97
N LEU A 87 -5.50 -3.48 2.43
CA LEU A 87 -6.92 -3.19 2.34
C LEU A 87 -7.67 -4.11 3.32
N LYS A 88 -8.54 -3.50 4.13
CA LYS A 88 -9.34 -4.20 5.13
C LYS A 88 -10.79 -3.77 5.05
N GLU A 89 -11.67 -4.72 5.33
CA GLU A 89 -13.09 -4.47 5.58
C GLU A 89 -13.58 -5.13 6.87
N GLN A 90 -12.82 -4.97 7.95
CA GLN A 90 -13.00 -5.73 9.19
C GLN A 90 -13.22 -4.83 10.41
N ARG A 91 -13.91 -5.33 11.45
CA ARG A 91 -14.17 -4.55 12.68
C ARG A 91 -13.10 -4.76 13.76
N THR A 92 -12.62 -5.99 13.91
CA THR A 92 -11.73 -6.43 14.98
C THR A 92 -10.38 -6.86 14.42
N ASN A 93 -9.31 -6.72 15.20
CA ASN A 93 -7.93 -7.18 14.91
C ASN A 93 -7.28 -6.73 13.59
N TRP A 94 -7.98 -5.99 12.74
CA TRP A 94 -7.48 -5.55 11.44
C TRP A 94 -6.16 -4.77 11.51
N ARG A 95 -5.89 -4.07 12.61
CA ARG A 95 -4.68 -3.28 12.81
C ARG A 95 -3.43 -4.16 12.93
N SER A 96 -3.50 -5.20 13.78
CA SER A 96 -2.39 -6.16 13.94
C SER A 96 -2.18 -6.93 12.66
N ASP A 97 -3.28 -7.38 12.04
CA ASP A 97 -3.24 -8.21 10.83
C ASP A 97 -2.62 -7.42 9.66
N ALA A 98 -3.08 -6.18 9.45
CA ALA A 98 -2.52 -5.30 8.43
C ALA A 98 -1.05 -4.98 8.70
N THR A 99 -0.67 -4.73 9.96
CA THR A 99 0.72 -4.43 10.31
C THR A 99 1.64 -5.62 10.02
N GLU A 100 1.23 -6.86 10.32
CA GLU A 100 2.00 -8.06 10.02
C GLU A 100 2.12 -8.34 8.51
N GLN A 101 1.05 -8.12 7.74
CA GLN A 101 1.11 -8.25 6.27
C GLN A 101 2.02 -7.22 5.62
N LEU A 102 1.95 -5.96 6.06
CA LEU A 102 2.85 -4.89 5.61
C LEU A 102 4.30 -5.21 5.97
N ARG A 103 4.56 -5.61 7.22
CA ARG A 103 5.88 -6.05 7.70
C ARG A 103 6.43 -7.17 6.83
N SER A 104 5.68 -8.25 6.64
CA SER A 104 6.12 -9.40 5.86
C SER A 104 6.44 -9.01 4.41
N THR A 105 5.62 -8.13 3.81
CA THR A 105 5.87 -7.60 2.46
C THR A 105 7.13 -6.76 2.38
N ILE A 106 7.41 -5.90 3.38
CA ILE A 106 8.64 -5.11 3.41
C ILE A 106 9.87 -6.02 3.44
N LEU A 107 9.84 -7.08 4.24
CA LEU A 107 10.94 -8.05 4.30
C LEU A 107 11.17 -8.72 2.94
N PHE A 108 10.12 -9.12 2.24
CA PHE A 108 10.24 -9.65 0.88
C PHE A 108 10.81 -8.60 -0.10
N LEU A 109 10.32 -7.36 -0.04
CA LEU A 109 10.81 -6.27 -0.88
C LEU A 109 12.31 -6.03 -0.68
N GLN A 110 12.76 -5.91 0.57
CA GLN A 110 14.17 -5.66 0.91
C GLN A 110 15.09 -6.83 0.54
N GLN A 111 14.57 -8.06 0.60
CA GLN A 111 15.33 -9.25 0.19
C GLN A 111 15.57 -9.31 -1.33
N HIS A 112 14.65 -8.75 -2.12
CA HIS A 112 14.65 -8.91 -3.58
C HIS A 112 14.97 -7.63 -4.37
N HIS A 113 14.88 -6.45 -3.76
CA HIS A 113 15.00 -5.16 -4.44
C HIS A 113 15.81 -4.16 -3.63
N ASN A 114 16.63 -3.36 -4.32
CA ASN A 114 17.25 -2.20 -3.72
C ASN A 114 16.25 -1.03 -3.69
N LEU A 115 15.93 -0.56 -2.49
CA LEU A 115 14.93 0.51 -2.28
C LEU A 115 15.57 1.90 -2.08
N SER A 116 16.86 2.06 -2.39
CA SER A 116 17.59 3.33 -2.18
C SER A 116 17.09 4.47 -3.07
N ALA A 117 16.49 4.16 -4.23
CA ALA A 117 15.89 5.16 -5.12
C ALA A 117 14.65 5.85 -4.52
N TYR A 118 13.98 5.20 -3.57
CA TYR A 118 12.75 5.71 -2.96
C TYR A 118 13.06 6.46 -1.67
N LYS A 119 13.08 7.80 -1.74
CA LYS A 119 13.29 8.68 -0.58
C LYS A 119 12.15 8.57 0.43
N HIS A 120 10.90 8.43 -0.04
CA HIS A 120 9.73 8.34 0.82
C HIS A 120 9.14 6.94 0.77
N LYS A 121 9.16 6.28 1.93
CA LYS A 121 8.66 4.92 2.12
C LYS A 121 7.61 4.90 3.22
N LYS A 122 6.42 4.40 2.89
CA LYS A 122 5.29 4.32 3.83
C LYS A 122 4.52 3.02 3.68
N ALA A 123 3.90 2.59 4.76
CA ALA A 123 3.05 1.42 4.81
C ALA A 123 1.68 1.85 5.37
N PHE A 124 0.62 1.59 4.62
CA PHE A 124 -0.74 1.99 4.97
C PHE A 124 -1.61 0.78 5.22
N GLY A 125 -2.15 0.68 6.43
CA GLY A 125 -3.28 -0.20 6.71
C GLY A 125 -4.58 0.59 6.52
N CYS A 126 -5.27 0.34 5.42
CA CYS A 126 -6.50 1.03 5.03
C CYS A 126 -7.71 0.17 5.36
N ASN A 127 -8.65 0.71 6.12
CA ASN A 127 -9.88 0.01 6.42
C ASN A 127 -11.09 0.85 6.04
N LYS A 128 -11.90 0.38 5.09
CA LYS A 128 -13.10 1.11 4.62
C LYS A 128 -14.11 1.37 5.74
N ARG A 129 -14.16 0.50 6.76
CA ARG A 129 -15.02 0.66 7.94
C ARG A 129 -14.50 1.71 8.94
N TYR A 130 -13.22 2.07 8.84
CA TYR A 130 -12.56 3.08 9.67
C TYR A 130 -11.77 4.06 8.79
N PRO A 131 -12.46 4.93 8.04
CA PRO A 131 -11.80 5.82 7.09
C PRO A 131 -10.94 6.89 7.77
N ALA A 132 -11.30 7.29 9.00
CA ALA A 132 -10.56 8.27 9.78
C ALA A 132 -9.19 7.74 10.24
N PHE A 133 -8.23 8.66 10.40
CA PHE A 133 -6.93 8.33 10.95
C PHE A 133 -7.03 7.79 12.36
N ILE A 134 -6.35 6.68 12.60
CA ILE A 134 -6.23 6.09 13.92
C ILE A 134 -4.85 6.37 14.47
N GLU A 135 -4.81 6.98 15.66
CA GLU A 135 -3.57 7.23 16.35
C GLU A 135 -2.90 5.92 16.75
N ILE A 136 -1.74 5.68 16.16
CA ILE A 136 -0.76 4.69 16.61
C ILE A 136 0.18 5.41 17.56
N ASP A 137 0.55 4.76 18.66
CA ASP A 137 1.50 5.32 19.60
C ASP A 137 2.87 5.60 18.93
N GLN A 138 3.55 6.62 19.43
CA GLN A 138 4.78 7.12 18.80
C GLN A 138 5.94 6.11 18.90
N GLU A 139 5.97 5.27 19.94
CA GLU A 139 7.01 4.26 20.13
C GLU A 139 6.88 3.17 19.07
N THR A 140 5.66 2.68 18.80
CA THR A 140 5.38 1.71 17.74
C THR A 140 5.73 2.26 16.36
N LYS A 141 5.33 3.50 16.04
CA LYS A 141 5.69 4.13 14.75
C LYS A 141 7.20 4.23 14.58
N ARG A 142 7.90 4.63 15.64
CA ARG A 142 9.36 4.78 15.61
C ARG A 142 10.05 3.44 15.46
N ARG A 143 9.65 2.43 16.24
CA ARG A 143 10.20 1.06 16.14
C ARG A 143 10.01 0.49 14.74
N PHE A 144 8.81 0.64 14.17
CA PHE A 144 8.53 0.19 12.81
C PHE A 144 9.41 0.90 11.77
N PHE A 145 9.62 2.21 11.92
CA PHE A 145 10.51 2.95 11.04
C PHE A 145 11.98 2.55 11.21
N ASP A 146 12.46 2.42 12.44
CA ASP A 146 13.85 2.09 12.74
C ASP A 146 14.20 0.66 12.25
N GLU A 147 13.25 -0.28 12.34
CA GLU A 147 13.44 -1.66 11.91
C GLU A 147 13.28 -1.85 10.39
N TYR A 148 12.27 -1.22 9.78
CA TYR A 148 11.88 -1.50 8.39
C TYR A 148 12.20 -0.37 7.41
N GLY A 149 12.47 0.85 7.88
CA GLY A 149 12.70 2.03 7.03
C GLY A 149 11.43 2.59 6.38
N PHE A 150 10.25 2.18 6.86
CA PHE A 150 8.92 2.62 6.39
C PHE A 150 8.18 3.34 7.53
N ARG A 151 7.44 4.41 7.22
CA ARG A 151 6.51 4.99 8.20
C ARG A 151 5.15 4.29 8.12
N LEU A 152 4.61 3.88 9.26
CA LEU A 152 3.31 3.20 9.36
C LEU A 152 2.18 4.22 9.62
N ASP A 153 1.13 4.13 8.80
CA ASP A 153 -0.10 4.92 8.94
C ASP A 153 -1.33 3.98 8.87
N LEU A 154 -2.27 4.09 9.83
CA LEU A 154 -3.52 3.32 9.82
C LEU A 154 -4.71 4.26 9.60
N GLN A 155 -5.19 4.31 8.36
CA GLN A 155 -6.25 5.23 7.91
C GLN A 155 -6.77 4.82 6.53
N GLY A 156 -8.01 5.18 6.19
CA GLY A 156 -8.59 4.88 4.88
C GLY A 156 -8.05 5.73 3.71
N THR A 157 -7.23 6.75 3.99
CA THR A 157 -6.72 7.68 2.98
C THR A 157 -5.19 7.65 2.87
N VAL A 158 -4.69 7.29 1.69
CA VAL A 158 -3.28 7.37 1.32
C VAL A 158 -2.98 8.76 0.76
N LYS A 159 -2.31 9.59 1.55
CA LYS A 159 -1.95 10.96 1.14
C LYS A 159 -0.57 10.97 0.47
N LEU A 160 -0.55 11.28 -0.83
CA LEU A 160 0.69 11.52 -1.55
C LEU A 160 1.24 12.91 -1.20
N PRO A 161 2.56 13.11 -1.25
CA PRO A 161 3.15 14.42 -0.97
C PRO A 161 2.64 15.44 -1.97
N ARG A 162 2.43 16.66 -1.48
CA ARG A 162 2.28 17.84 -2.35
C ARG A 162 3.65 18.02 -3.01
N GLY A 163 3.72 18.01 -4.33
CA GLY A 163 4.97 17.98 -5.09
C GLY A 163 6.00 18.95 -4.53
N GLU A 164 7.28 18.52 -4.49
CA GLU A 164 8.37 19.43 -4.14
C GLU A 164 8.33 20.58 -5.17
N ARG A 165 8.12 21.82 -4.72
CA ARG A 165 8.40 22.99 -5.56
C ARG A 165 9.90 22.95 -5.82
N GLY A 166 10.27 22.81 -7.09
CA GLY A 166 11.68 22.87 -7.53
C GLY A 166 12.34 24.18 -7.16
#